data_AF-A0A369XQS2-F1
#
_entry.id   AF-A0A369XQS2-F1
#
_cell.length_a   1.000
_cell.length_b   1.000
_cell.length_c   1.000
_cell.angle_alpha   90.00
_cell.angle_beta   90.00
_cell.angle_gamma   90.00
#
_symmetry.space_group_name_H-M   'P 1'
#
loop_
_entity.id
_entity.type
_entity.pdbx_description
1 polymer ?
#
loop_
_entity_poly.entity_id
_entity_poly.type
_entity_poly.pdbx_seq_one_letter_code
_entity_poly.pdbx_strand_id
1 'polypeptide(L)'
;MGTSVPIFHHEFGPHFGNRALMNNVWLEIVHEALHDVVRQSGTAVPGAKLRSAVAKVAAARSLEFPPPEMGKFSSFIESFPADFIVHRQPGRDILVVPTSQADLLTVENPYTGSSKARVREDLFEALTRIPDANGPRPYYRPETDVVVWVNSNEQVPSSAIALPEATYDQELTVRRQFAHDLEADSAVKQALEESLDQPAPLRTFSHLVSIHGFGRQWHQFRLGALSRKLREWSVSKAISWHRNWVDLAEPRVIPAHAGAQSITLDSKRQLFEMASLLSDEDLSRISVPLDIVLRLLSRK
;
A
#
# COMPACT_ATOMS: atom_id res chain seq x y z
N MET A 1 79.15 -15.83 -0.64
CA MET A 1 77.91 -15.51 -1.38
C MET A 1 76.75 -16.10 -0.58
N GLY A 2 76.11 -15.28 0.25
CA GLY A 2 74.95 -15.68 1.06
C GLY A 2 73.81 -14.72 0.72
N THR A 3 72.73 -15.24 0.16
CA THR A 3 71.53 -14.47 -0.20
C THR A 3 70.53 -14.55 0.95
N SER A 4 70.36 -13.41 1.61
CA SER A 4 69.34 -13.15 2.63
C SER A 4 68.01 -12.85 1.94
N VAL A 5 66.92 -13.52 2.35
CA VAL A 5 65.56 -13.27 1.86
C VAL A 5 64.82 -12.45 2.93
N PRO A 6 64.17 -11.33 2.59
CA PRO A 6 63.40 -10.56 3.56
C PRO A 6 61.99 -11.14 3.75
N ILE A 7 61.60 -11.31 5.01
CA ILE A 7 60.25 -11.69 5.45
C ILE A 7 59.38 -10.42 5.40
N PHE A 8 58.40 -10.39 4.50
CA PHE A 8 57.32 -9.39 4.52
C PHE A 8 56.30 -9.77 5.59
N HIS A 9 56.22 -8.97 6.66
CA HIS A 9 55.07 -8.97 7.57
C HIS A 9 53.86 -8.37 6.84
N HIS A 10 52.93 -9.23 6.43
CA HIS A 10 51.59 -8.82 6.02
C HIS A 10 50.76 -8.56 7.29
N GLU A 11 50.60 -7.29 7.67
CA GLU A 11 49.52 -6.88 8.57
C GLU A 11 48.18 -7.04 7.84
N PHE A 12 47.43 -8.09 8.17
CA PHE A 12 46.02 -8.20 7.84
C PHE A 12 45.22 -7.37 8.86
N GLY A 13 44.72 -6.22 8.44
CA GLY A 13 43.84 -5.37 9.25
C GLY A 13 42.48 -6.03 9.55
N PRO A 14 41.91 -5.85 10.76
CA PRO A 14 40.61 -6.40 11.13
C PRO A 14 39.49 -5.41 10.84
N HIS A 15 38.99 -5.34 9.60
CA HIS A 15 37.86 -4.43 9.27
C HIS A 15 36.63 -5.10 8.67
N PHE A 16 36.64 -6.40 8.38
CA PHE A 16 35.49 -7.07 7.77
C PHE A 16 34.55 -7.77 8.77
N GLY A 17 35.02 -8.14 9.96
CA GLY A 17 34.19 -8.82 10.97
C GLY A 17 33.23 -7.89 11.74
N ASN A 18 33.65 -6.65 12.01
CA ASN A 18 32.91 -5.75 12.89
C ASN A 18 31.65 -5.17 12.23
N ARG A 19 31.65 -4.98 10.91
CA ARG A 19 30.53 -4.38 10.17
C ARG A 19 29.32 -5.31 10.06
N ALA A 20 29.54 -6.61 9.86
CA ALA A 20 28.46 -7.59 9.80
C ALA A 20 27.81 -7.82 11.18
N LEU A 21 28.62 -7.86 12.25
CA LEU A 21 28.14 -7.96 13.62
C LEU A 21 27.39 -6.69 14.06
N MET A 22 27.92 -5.51 13.75
CA MET A 22 27.26 -4.23 14.03
C MET A 22 25.94 -4.09 13.27
N ASN A 23 25.90 -4.50 11.99
CA ASN A 23 24.66 -4.50 11.21
C ASN A 23 23.59 -5.39 11.86
N ASN A 24 23.98 -6.51 12.48
CA ASN A 24 23.04 -7.42 13.11
C ASN A 24 22.46 -6.86 14.42
N VAL A 25 23.29 -6.28 15.30
CA VAL A 25 22.83 -5.67 16.56
C VAL A 25 21.86 -4.51 16.30
N TRP A 26 22.19 -3.67 15.32
CA TRP A 26 21.33 -2.55 14.96
C TRP A 26 20.04 -2.98 14.29
N LEU A 27 20.06 -4.02 13.45
CA LEU A 27 18.86 -4.63 12.89
C LEU A 27 17.93 -5.13 14.00
N GLU A 28 18.45 -5.84 14.99
CA GLU A 28 17.67 -6.32 16.14
C GLU A 28 17.02 -5.17 16.93
N ILE A 29 17.76 -4.09 17.20
CA ILE A 29 17.25 -2.91 17.92
C ILE A 29 16.12 -2.25 17.14
N VAL A 30 16.29 -2.08 15.82
CA VAL A 30 15.25 -1.51 14.97
C VAL A 30 14.03 -2.42 14.93
N HIS A 31 14.23 -3.72 14.82
CA HIS A 31 13.14 -4.71 14.80
C HIS A 31 12.34 -4.68 16.10
N GLU A 32 13.01 -4.71 17.26
CA GLU A 32 12.37 -4.61 18.58
C GLU A 32 11.59 -3.29 18.72
N ALA A 33 12.23 -2.15 18.43
CA ALA A 33 11.60 -0.85 18.52
C ALA A 33 10.38 -0.73 17.59
N LEU A 34 10.48 -1.23 16.36
CA LEU A 34 9.39 -1.19 15.39
C LEU A 34 8.23 -2.08 15.83
N HIS A 35 8.54 -3.31 16.26
CA HIS A 35 7.53 -4.26 16.71
C HIS A 35 6.73 -3.71 17.90
N ASP A 36 7.39 -3.10 18.88
CA ASP A 36 6.73 -2.52 20.04
C ASP A 36 5.82 -1.35 19.68
N VAL A 37 6.29 -0.45 18.81
CA VAL A 37 5.48 0.70 18.39
C VAL A 37 4.30 0.25 17.55
N VAL A 38 4.49 -0.70 16.62
CA VAL A 38 3.42 -1.27 15.80
C VAL A 38 2.37 -1.97 16.66
N ARG A 39 2.80 -2.76 17.65
CA ARG A 39 1.88 -3.45 18.57
C ARG A 39 1.01 -2.46 19.35
N GLN A 40 1.55 -1.28 19.69
CA GLN A 40 0.82 -0.24 20.40
C GLN A 40 -0.11 0.57 19.49
N SER A 41 0.30 0.88 18.26
CA SER A 41 -0.42 1.81 17.39
C SER A 41 -1.23 1.16 16.27
N GLY A 42 -1.03 -0.13 15.98
CA GLY A 42 -1.71 -0.87 14.91
C GLY A 42 -1.55 -0.26 13.50
N THR A 43 -0.53 0.57 13.29
CA THR A 43 -0.38 1.44 12.11
C THR A 43 1.09 1.56 11.71
N ALA A 44 1.36 1.99 10.47
CA ALA A 44 2.70 2.31 10.04
C ALA A 44 3.36 3.38 10.93
N VAL A 45 4.66 3.23 11.20
CA VAL A 45 5.35 4.06 12.20
C VAL A 45 6.06 5.24 11.53
N PRO A 46 5.78 6.50 11.94
CA PRO A 46 6.54 7.65 11.48
C PRO A 46 8.02 7.56 11.84
N GLY A 47 8.91 7.98 10.94
CA GLY A 47 10.36 7.94 11.09
C GLY A 47 10.86 8.58 12.38
N ALA A 48 10.34 9.74 12.77
CA ALA A 48 10.70 10.45 14.00
C ALA A 48 10.29 9.67 15.25
N LYS A 49 9.11 9.03 15.22
CA LYS A 49 8.62 8.17 16.32
C LYS A 49 9.49 6.92 16.43
N LEU A 50 9.77 6.26 15.30
CA LEU A 50 10.65 5.10 15.26
C LEU A 50 12.07 5.46 15.74
N ARG A 51 12.63 6.57 15.29
CA ARG A 51 13.95 7.07 15.72
C ARG A 51 14.02 7.22 17.23
N SER A 52 12.97 7.78 17.84
CA SER A 52 12.88 7.95 19.29
C SER A 52 12.78 6.61 20.02
N ALA A 53 12.05 5.63 19.47
CA ALA A 53 11.97 4.28 20.02
C ALA A 53 13.30 3.53 19.91
N VAL A 54 13.97 3.60 18.75
CA VAL A 54 15.31 3.01 18.52
C VAL A 54 16.33 3.58 19.51
N ALA A 55 16.31 4.90 19.74
CA ALA A 55 17.20 5.52 20.72
C ALA A 55 16.98 4.98 22.15
N LYS A 56 15.72 4.73 22.54
CA LYS A 56 15.39 4.16 23.86
C LYS A 56 15.89 2.72 23.99
N VAL A 57 15.67 1.88 22.98
CA VAL A 57 16.13 0.49 22.99
C VAL A 57 17.66 0.41 22.98
N ALA A 58 18.32 1.26 22.18
CA ALA A 58 19.78 1.36 22.17
C ALA A 58 20.34 1.76 23.54
N ALA A 59 19.76 2.78 24.19
CA ALA A 59 20.18 3.20 25.53
C ALA A 59 19.99 2.10 26.58
N ALA A 60 18.89 1.33 26.50
CA ALA A 60 18.67 0.18 27.38
C ALA A 60 19.73 -0.92 27.20
N ARG A 61 20.31 -1.04 26.00
CA ARG A 61 21.42 -1.94 25.68
C ARG A 61 22.80 -1.29 25.87
N SER A 62 22.88 -0.11 26.50
CA SER A 62 24.13 0.65 26.70
C SER A 62 24.87 0.97 25.39
N LEU A 63 24.12 1.19 24.31
CA LEU A 63 24.64 1.61 23.01
C LEU A 63 24.32 3.08 22.77
N GLU A 64 25.26 3.79 22.15
CA GLU A 64 25.09 5.19 21.78
C GLU A 64 24.32 5.30 20.46
N PHE A 65 23.29 6.15 20.45
CA PHE A 65 22.49 6.44 19.26
C PHE A 65 22.55 7.94 18.94
N PRO A 66 22.79 8.34 17.67
CA PRO A 66 22.98 7.49 16.49
C PRO A 66 24.37 6.82 16.45
N PRO A 67 24.52 5.63 15.80
CA PRO A 67 25.82 5.03 15.57
C PRO A 67 26.72 5.93 14.71
N PRO A 68 28.06 5.86 14.86
CA PRO A 68 28.98 6.80 14.23
C PRO A 68 28.90 6.83 12.69
N GLU A 69 28.61 5.70 12.06
CA GLU A 69 28.47 5.57 10.60
C GLU A 69 27.05 5.93 10.09
N MET A 70 26.11 6.25 10.99
CA MET A 70 24.74 6.56 10.59
C MET A 70 24.67 7.95 9.98
N GLY A 71 24.40 7.99 8.67
CA GLY A 71 23.96 9.20 7.99
C GLY A 71 22.52 9.58 8.35
N LYS A 72 21.66 9.70 7.34
CA LYS A 72 20.22 9.95 7.56
C LYS A 72 19.56 8.68 8.13
N PHE A 73 18.70 8.86 9.13
CA PHE A 73 17.93 7.74 9.71
C PHE A 73 17.14 6.96 8.65
N SER A 74 16.54 7.65 7.67
CA SER A 74 15.83 7.01 6.56
C SER A 74 16.75 6.10 5.75
N SER A 75 17.94 6.55 5.39
CA SER A 75 18.94 5.76 4.65
C SER A 75 19.46 4.57 5.44
N PHE A 76 19.54 4.70 6.76
CA PHE A 76 19.90 3.61 7.65
C PHE A 76 18.80 2.53 7.73
N ILE A 77 17.52 2.90 7.77
CA ILE A 77 16.46 1.88 7.69
C ILE A 77 16.42 1.24 6.30
N GLU A 78 16.65 2.03 5.25
CA GLU A 78 16.73 1.55 3.86
C GLU A 78 17.88 0.57 3.59
N SER A 79 18.90 0.48 4.46
CA SER A 79 19.94 -0.55 4.33
C SER A 79 19.49 -1.95 4.73
N PHE A 80 18.27 -2.12 5.26
CA PHE A 80 17.67 -3.41 5.62
C PHE A 80 16.37 -3.67 4.80
N PRO A 81 16.44 -3.75 3.46
CA PRO A 81 15.26 -3.88 2.60
C PRO A 81 14.54 -5.24 2.72
N ALA A 82 15.20 -6.25 3.30
CA ALA A 82 14.59 -7.54 3.58
C ALA A 82 13.64 -7.49 4.80
N ASP A 83 13.90 -6.56 5.73
CA ASP A 83 13.26 -6.50 7.04
C ASP A 83 12.25 -5.35 7.15
N PHE A 84 12.51 -4.23 6.46
CA PHE A 84 11.67 -3.04 6.54
C PHE A 84 11.23 -2.51 5.17
N ILE A 85 10.00 -2.01 5.13
CA ILE A 85 9.49 -1.21 4.01
C ILE A 85 9.49 0.24 4.47
N VAL A 86 10.25 1.08 3.75
CA VAL A 86 10.30 2.53 3.95
C VAL A 86 9.49 3.22 2.87
N HIS A 87 8.38 3.83 3.26
CA HIS A 87 7.54 4.64 2.39
C HIS A 87 7.84 6.12 2.63
N ARG A 88 8.27 6.84 1.58
CA ARG A 88 8.61 8.26 1.67
C ARG A 88 7.43 9.09 1.18
N GLN A 89 7.02 10.07 1.97
CA GLN A 89 5.95 11.00 1.63
C GLN A 89 6.57 12.38 1.32
N PRO A 90 6.28 13.00 0.15
CA PRO A 90 6.75 14.36 -0.13
C PRO A 90 6.29 15.35 0.94
N GLY A 91 7.20 16.19 1.42
CA GLY A 91 6.90 17.21 2.44
C GLY A 91 6.52 16.67 3.83
N ARG A 92 6.64 15.35 4.05
CA ARG A 92 6.28 14.68 5.30
C ARG A 92 7.38 13.71 5.74
N ASP A 93 7.22 13.19 6.95
CA ASP A 93 8.12 12.17 7.48
C ASP A 93 7.97 10.84 6.71
N ILE A 94 8.97 9.97 6.81
CA ILE A 94 8.88 8.62 6.29
C ILE A 94 7.92 7.79 7.14
N LEU A 95 7.32 6.76 6.54
CA LEU A 95 6.65 5.69 7.25
C LEU A 95 7.45 4.40 7.12
N VAL A 96 7.51 3.65 8.21
CA VAL A 96 8.22 2.38 8.29
C VAL A 96 7.27 1.29 8.77
N VAL A 97 7.28 0.16 8.08
CA VAL A 97 6.58 -1.07 8.49
C VAL A 97 7.52 -2.28 8.37
N PRO A 98 7.31 -3.34 9.17
CA PRO A 98 7.96 -4.62 8.93
C PRO A 98 7.56 -5.16 7.56
N THR A 99 8.48 -5.86 6.89
CA THR A 99 8.18 -6.49 5.60
C THR A 99 7.12 -7.58 5.68
N SER A 100 6.93 -8.19 6.85
CA SER A 100 5.86 -9.15 7.14
C SER A 100 4.47 -8.51 7.29
N GLN A 101 4.39 -7.18 7.46
CA GLN A 101 3.16 -6.44 7.76
C GLN A 101 2.98 -5.26 6.79
N ALA A 102 3.10 -5.54 5.48
CA ALA A 102 2.96 -4.54 4.42
C ALA A 102 1.53 -3.94 4.33
N ASP A 103 0.54 -4.61 4.91
CA ASP A 103 -0.84 -4.13 5.07
C ASP A 103 -0.96 -2.91 5.97
N LEU A 104 -0.02 -2.69 6.90
CA LEU A 104 -0.04 -1.51 7.77
C LEU A 104 0.12 -0.18 7.03
N LEU A 105 0.64 -0.21 5.80
CA LEU A 105 0.66 0.97 4.91
C LEU A 105 -0.73 1.34 4.39
N THR A 106 -1.68 0.41 4.47
CA THR A 106 -3.06 0.63 4.01
C THR A 106 -4.00 1.10 5.12
N VAL A 107 -3.57 0.95 6.37
CA VAL A 107 -4.29 1.40 7.55
C VAL A 107 -4.18 2.91 7.66
N GLU A 108 -5.31 3.56 7.94
CA GLU A 108 -5.30 5.00 8.14
C GLU A 108 -4.43 5.38 9.33
N ASN A 109 -3.46 6.23 9.05
CA ASN A 109 -2.51 6.66 10.04
C ASN A 109 -2.91 8.04 10.57
N PRO A 110 -3.20 8.17 11.88
CA PRO A 110 -3.58 9.46 12.48
C PRO A 110 -2.47 10.52 12.33
N TYR A 111 -1.22 10.10 12.12
CA TYR A 111 -0.08 10.98 11.96
C TYR A 111 0.09 11.54 10.55
N THR A 112 -0.58 10.98 9.52
CA THR A 112 -0.37 11.38 8.13
C THR A 112 -1.51 12.17 7.50
N GLY A 113 -2.49 12.65 8.28
CA GLY A 113 -3.72 13.20 7.70
C GLY A 113 -4.44 12.18 6.79
N SER A 114 -5.59 12.54 6.20
CA SER A 114 -6.46 11.60 5.47
C SER A 114 -5.92 11.17 4.09
N SER A 115 -4.68 10.69 4.03
CA SER A 115 -4.15 10.06 2.82
C SER A 115 -4.77 8.68 2.68
N LYS A 116 -5.59 8.50 1.63
CA LYS A 116 -6.18 7.20 1.31
C LYS A 116 -5.10 6.37 0.63
N ALA A 117 -4.69 5.28 1.27
CA ALA A 117 -3.83 4.28 0.64
C ALA A 117 -4.47 3.77 -0.65
N ARG A 118 -3.64 3.53 -1.66
CA ARG A 118 -4.04 3.00 -2.96
C ARG A 118 -2.96 2.06 -3.46
N VAL A 119 -3.38 0.90 -3.96
CA VAL A 119 -2.52 0.07 -4.78
C VAL A 119 -2.46 0.71 -6.18
N ARG A 120 -1.30 0.64 -6.84
CA ARG A 120 -1.12 1.10 -8.22
C ARG A 120 -2.18 0.46 -9.13
N GLU A 121 -2.73 1.23 -10.06
CA GLU A 121 -3.94 0.86 -10.81
C GLU A 121 -3.78 -0.44 -11.61
N ASP A 122 -2.66 -0.61 -12.31
CA ASP A 122 -2.34 -1.81 -13.09
C ASP A 122 -2.21 -3.08 -12.22
N LEU A 123 -1.54 -2.96 -11.07
CA LEU A 123 -1.42 -4.03 -10.08
C LEU A 123 -2.77 -4.34 -9.44
N PHE A 124 -3.57 -3.33 -9.14
CA PHE A 124 -4.91 -3.50 -8.60
C PHE A 124 -5.80 -4.27 -9.58
N GLU A 125 -5.82 -3.89 -10.86
CA GLU A 125 -6.57 -4.60 -11.89
C GLU A 125 -6.10 -6.06 -12.00
N ALA A 126 -4.79 -6.28 -12.07
CA ALA A 126 -4.20 -7.61 -12.19
C ALA A 126 -4.54 -8.54 -11.03
N LEU A 127 -4.58 -8.01 -9.80
CA LEU A 127 -4.82 -8.79 -8.60
C LEU A 127 -6.31 -9.00 -8.28
N THR A 128 -7.21 -8.25 -8.92
CA THR A 128 -8.65 -8.27 -8.59
C THR A 128 -9.54 -8.74 -9.75
N ARG A 129 -9.04 -8.73 -10.98
CA ARG A 129 -9.76 -9.25 -12.14
C ARG A 129 -9.72 -10.78 -12.12
N ILE A 130 -10.90 -11.39 -12.04
CA ILE A 130 -11.05 -12.85 -12.20
C ILE A 130 -10.92 -13.15 -13.70
N PRO A 131 -9.92 -13.93 -14.13
CA PRO A 131 -9.71 -14.20 -15.54
C PRO A 131 -10.77 -15.16 -16.08
N ASP A 132 -11.25 -14.90 -17.29
CA ASP A 132 -12.01 -15.87 -18.06
C ASP A 132 -11.08 -17.02 -18.50
N ALA A 133 -11.63 -18.22 -18.75
CA ALA A 133 -10.82 -19.40 -19.09
C ALA A 133 -9.87 -19.18 -20.29
N ASN A 134 -10.27 -18.32 -21.24
CA ASN A 134 -9.50 -17.95 -22.43
C ASN A 134 -9.09 -16.47 -22.44
N GLY A 135 -9.21 -15.77 -21.32
CA GLY A 135 -8.90 -14.35 -21.20
C GLY A 135 -7.40 -14.08 -21.09
N PRO A 136 -6.98 -12.81 -21.27
CA PRO A 136 -5.60 -12.42 -21.06
C PRO A 136 -5.20 -12.60 -19.59
N ARG A 137 -3.94 -13.01 -19.36
CA ARG A 137 -3.36 -13.19 -18.03
C ARG A 137 -2.35 -12.08 -17.72
N PRO A 138 -2.29 -11.60 -16.47
CA PRO A 138 -1.38 -10.53 -16.09
C PRO A 138 0.03 -11.03 -15.80
N TYR A 139 1.03 -10.34 -16.36
CA TYR A 139 2.45 -10.54 -16.08
C TYR A 139 3.12 -9.23 -15.69
N TYR A 140 3.98 -9.26 -14.69
CA TYR A 140 4.77 -8.11 -14.25
C TYR A 140 6.15 -8.12 -14.91
N ARG A 141 6.58 -6.97 -15.44
CA ARG A 141 7.94 -6.78 -15.99
C ARG A 141 8.79 -5.95 -15.02
N PRO A 142 9.80 -6.55 -14.36
CA PRO A 142 10.65 -5.83 -13.42
C PRO A 142 11.47 -4.69 -14.05
N GLU A 143 11.85 -4.83 -15.32
CA GLU A 143 12.69 -3.86 -16.05
C GLU A 143 12.01 -2.52 -16.25
N THR A 144 10.71 -2.56 -16.53
CA THR A 144 9.90 -1.38 -16.84
C THR A 144 8.92 -1.04 -15.71
N ASP A 145 8.84 -1.86 -14.67
CA ASP A 145 7.91 -1.75 -13.54
C ASP A 145 6.44 -1.63 -13.98
N VAL A 146 6.00 -2.44 -14.96
CA VAL A 146 4.65 -2.38 -15.56
C VAL A 146 4.02 -3.76 -15.63
N VAL A 147 2.69 -3.83 -15.46
CA VAL A 147 1.90 -5.03 -15.77
C VAL A 147 1.51 -5.08 -17.24
N VAL A 148 1.74 -6.22 -17.88
CA VAL A 148 1.37 -6.53 -19.26
C VAL A 148 0.37 -7.68 -19.26
N TRP A 149 -0.69 -7.53 -20.02
CA TRP A 149 -1.71 -8.56 -20.22
C TRP A 149 -1.38 -9.35 -21.48
N VAL A 150 -1.22 -10.67 -21.34
CA VAL A 150 -0.83 -11.56 -22.45
C VAL A 150 -1.97 -12.53 -22.73
N ASN A 151 -2.41 -12.59 -24.00
CA ASN A 151 -3.43 -13.54 -24.44
C ASN A 151 -2.85 -14.97 -24.53
N SER A 152 -3.69 -16.00 -24.44
CA SER A 152 -3.25 -17.40 -24.51
C SER A 152 -2.49 -17.78 -25.79
N ASN A 153 -2.63 -17.00 -26.87
CA ASN A 153 -1.98 -17.22 -28.17
C ASN A 153 -0.72 -16.37 -28.37
N GLU A 154 -0.39 -15.49 -27.42
CA GLU A 154 0.75 -14.59 -27.52
C GLU A 154 1.95 -15.14 -26.74
N GLN A 155 3.15 -14.86 -27.25
CA GLN A 155 4.37 -15.28 -26.58
C GLN A 155 4.61 -14.38 -25.36
N VAL A 156 4.70 -14.99 -24.19
CA VAL A 156 5.04 -14.29 -22.94
C VAL A 156 6.45 -13.70 -23.07
N PRO A 157 6.65 -12.41 -22.78
CA PRO A 157 7.99 -11.81 -22.80
C PRO A 157 8.91 -12.54 -21.81
N SER A 158 10.17 -12.79 -22.21
CA SER A 158 11.11 -13.62 -21.43
C SER A 158 11.41 -13.09 -20.02
N SER A 159 11.27 -11.78 -19.80
CA SER A 159 11.46 -11.13 -18.51
C SER A 159 10.19 -10.95 -17.68
N ALA A 160 9.04 -11.37 -18.21
CA ALA A 160 7.76 -11.17 -17.57
C ALA A 160 7.47 -12.29 -16.55
N ILE A 161 7.05 -11.90 -15.35
CA ILE A 161 6.78 -12.80 -14.23
C ILE A 161 5.27 -12.84 -14.00
N ALA A 162 4.67 -14.02 -14.04
CA ALA A 162 3.22 -14.17 -13.85
C ALA A 162 2.77 -13.61 -12.48
N LEU A 163 1.73 -12.79 -12.49
CA LEU A 163 1.07 -12.29 -11.29
C LEU A 163 0.05 -13.32 -10.77
N PRO A 164 -0.26 -13.30 -9.47
CA PRO A 164 -1.21 -14.24 -8.89
C PRO A 164 -2.64 -13.83 -9.29
N GLU A 165 -3.34 -14.75 -9.94
CA GLU A 165 -4.71 -14.52 -10.42
C GLU A 165 -5.70 -14.38 -9.26
N ALA A 166 -6.75 -13.59 -9.48
CA ALA A 166 -7.92 -13.59 -8.60
C ALA A 166 -8.78 -14.80 -8.94
N THR A 167 -9.11 -15.61 -7.93
CA THR A 167 -10.09 -16.69 -8.10
C THR A 167 -11.35 -16.36 -7.31
N TYR A 168 -12.47 -16.91 -7.77
CA TYR A 168 -13.76 -16.70 -7.12
C TYR A 168 -13.75 -17.15 -5.65
N ASP A 169 -13.15 -18.31 -5.37
CA ASP A 169 -13.06 -18.87 -4.01
C ASP A 169 -12.17 -18.02 -3.08
N GLN A 170 -11.08 -17.45 -3.60
CA GLN A 170 -10.25 -16.51 -2.85
C GLN A 170 -11.04 -15.25 -2.48
N GLU A 171 -11.78 -14.69 -3.43
CA GLU A 171 -12.60 -13.49 -3.20
C GLU A 171 -13.72 -13.73 -2.17
N LEU A 172 -14.28 -14.94 -2.12
CA LEU A 172 -15.22 -15.35 -1.06
C LEU A 172 -14.53 -15.49 0.30
N THR A 173 -13.35 -16.09 0.33
CA THR A 173 -12.57 -16.27 1.56
C THR A 173 -12.22 -14.93 2.20
N VAL A 174 -11.77 -13.96 1.39
CA VAL A 174 -11.46 -12.59 1.85
C VAL A 174 -12.71 -11.92 2.45
N ARG A 175 -13.89 -12.08 1.84
CA ARG A 175 -15.14 -11.50 2.35
C ARG A 175 -15.60 -12.16 3.66
N ARG A 176 -15.46 -13.48 3.76
CA ARG A 176 -15.76 -14.22 5.00
C ARG A 176 -14.85 -13.75 6.14
N GLN A 177 -13.56 -13.57 5.85
CA GLN A 177 -12.62 -13.08 6.84
C GLN A 177 -12.94 -11.65 7.28
N PHE A 178 -13.35 -10.77 6.36
CA PHE A 178 -13.84 -9.44 6.73
C PHE A 178 -15.06 -9.50 7.65
N ALA A 179 -16.07 -10.31 7.32
CA ALA A 179 -17.27 -10.43 8.16
C ALA A 179 -16.94 -10.92 9.58
N HIS A 180 -15.98 -11.84 9.69
CA HIS A 180 -15.48 -12.36 10.97
C HIS A 180 -14.78 -11.27 11.79
N ASP A 181 -13.79 -10.61 11.19
CA ASP A 181 -12.89 -9.63 11.82
C ASP A 181 -13.56 -8.28 12.09
N LEU A 182 -14.68 -7.97 11.41
CA LEU A 182 -15.40 -6.71 11.56
C LEU A 182 -15.89 -6.53 12.99
N GLU A 183 -15.63 -5.39 13.62
CA GLU A 183 -16.28 -5.04 14.89
C GLU A 183 -17.66 -4.44 14.61
N ALA A 184 -18.69 -5.28 14.64
CA ALA A 184 -20.08 -4.91 14.40
C ALA A 184 -21.04 -5.78 15.23
N ASP A 185 -22.31 -5.39 15.28
CA ASP A 185 -23.38 -6.15 15.91
C ASP A 185 -23.47 -7.57 15.34
N SER A 186 -23.79 -8.54 16.19
CA SER A 186 -23.88 -9.96 15.80
C SER A 186 -24.85 -10.19 14.64
N ALA A 187 -25.98 -9.47 14.61
CA ALA A 187 -26.97 -9.56 13.54
C ALA A 187 -26.42 -9.10 12.18
N VAL A 188 -25.58 -8.06 12.18
CA VAL A 188 -24.93 -7.55 10.96
C VAL A 188 -23.88 -8.53 10.46
N LYS A 189 -23.06 -9.09 11.35
CA LYS A 189 -22.08 -10.12 11.00
C LYS A 189 -22.76 -11.32 10.36
N GLN A 190 -23.83 -11.81 10.98
CA GLN A 190 -24.60 -12.93 10.47
C GLN A 190 -25.19 -12.62 9.09
N ALA A 191 -25.76 -11.44 8.88
CA ALA A 191 -26.29 -11.05 7.57
C ALA A 191 -25.18 -10.98 6.49
N LEU A 192 -23.98 -10.52 6.84
CA LEU A 192 -22.82 -10.52 5.93
C LEU A 192 -22.35 -11.94 5.60
N GLU A 193 -22.30 -12.84 6.58
CA GLU A 193 -21.94 -14.25 6.37
C GLU A 193 -22.97 -14.97 5.50
N GLU A 194 -24.27 -14.85 5.81
CA GLU A 194 -25.37 -15.45 5.04
C GLU A 194 -25.43 -14.93 3.59
N SER A 195 -24.99 -13.69 3.36
CA SER A 195 -24.93 -13.14 2.00
C SER A 195 -23.96 -13.87 1.07
N LEU A 196 -22.98 -14.60 1.63
CA LEU A 196 -22.02 -15.37 0.87
C LEU A 196 -22.58 -16.70 0.34
N ASP A 197 -23.75 -17.11 0.83
CA ASP A 197 -24.45 -18.32 0.37
C ASP A 197 -25.56 -18.01 -0.66
N GLN A 198 -25.77 -16.73 -0.97
CA GLN A 198 -26.81 -16.29 -1.92
C GLN A 198 -26.39 -16.41 -3.40
N PRO A 199 -27.36 -16.49 -4.34
CA PRO A 199 -27.06 -16.41 -5.77
C PRO A 199 -26.53 -14.99 -6.10
N ALA A 200 -25.23 -14.90 -6.43
CA ALA A 200 -24.41 -13.68 -6.58
C ALA A 200 -23.82 -13.10 -5.26
N PRO A 201 -23.03 -13.90 -4.53
CA PRO A 201 -22.56 -13.57 -3.19
C PRO A 201 -21.64 -12.34 -3.14
N LEU A 202 -20.77 -12.16 -4.13
CA LEU A 202 -19.85 -11.00 -4.17
C LEU A 202 -20.60 -9.66 -4.26
N ARG A 203 -21.70 -9.64 -5.03
CA ARG A 203 -22.54 -8.45 -5.24
C ARG A 203 -23.39 -8.18 -4.01
N THR A 204 -24.07 -9.21 -3.50
CA THR A 204 -24.94 -9.10 -2.31
C THR A 204 -24.15 -8.64 -1.09
N PHE A 205 -22.96 -9.21 -0.87
CA PHE A 205 -22.06 -8.78 0.20
C PHE A 205 -21.66 -7.31 0.07
N SER A 206 -21.23 -6.88 -1.12
CA SER A 206 -20.81 -5.50 -1.37
C SER A 206 -21.95 -4.50 -1.13
N HIS A 207 -23.19 -4.90 -1.46
CA HIS A 207 -24.38 -4.12 -1.22
C HIS A 207 -24.68 -3.99 0.28
N LEU A 208 -24.62 -5.08 1.05
CA LEU A 208 -24.82 -5.05 2.50
C LEU A 208 -23.75 -4.20 3.22
N VAL A 209 -22.49 -4.34 2.84
CA VAL A 209 -21.40 -3.49 3.33
C VAL A 209 -21.72 -2.00 3.11
N SER A 210 -22.29 -1.65 1.95
CA SER A 210 -22.69 -0.28 1.65
C SER A 210 -23.88 0.18 2.51
N ILE A 211 -24.92 -0.65 2.65
CA ILE A 211 -26.12 -0.33 3.45
C ILE A 211 -25.76 -0.06 4.91
N HIS A 212 -24.90 -0.89 5.49
CA HIS A 212 -24.51 -0.77 6.89
C HIS A 212 -23.35 0.22 7.12
N GLY A 213 -22.91 0.94 6.08
CA GLY A 213 -21.90 2.00 6.22
C GLY A 213 -20.46 1.51 6.41
N PHE A 214 -20.18 0.22 6.16
CA PHE A 214 -18.84 -0.36 6.31
C PHE A 214 -17.93 -0.21 5.09
N GLY A 215 -18.32 0.61 4.11
CA GLY A 215 -17.57 0.75 2.85
C GLY A 215 -16.12 1.17 3.03
N ARG A 216 -15.82 2.00 4.04
CA ARG A 216 -14.45 2.45 4.35
C ARG A 216 -13.62 1.30 4.93
N GLN A 217 -14.14 0.62 5.94
CA GLN A 217 -13.51 -0.52 6.60
C GLN A 217 -13.26 -1.65 5.59
N TRP A 218 -14.25 -1.93 4.74
CA TRP A 218 -14.11 -2.91 3.67
C TRP A 218 -13.01 -2.55 2.68
N HIS A 219 -12.97 -1.28 2.24
CA HIS A 219 -11.91 -0.82 1.35
C HIS A 219 -10.52 -0.98 1.97
N GLN A 220 -10.36 -0.55 3.23
CA GLN A 220 -9.09 -0.68 3.96
C GLN A 220 -8.68 -2.15 4.13
N PHE A 221 -9.60 -3.01 4.56
CA PHE A 221 -9.35 -4.45 4.70
C PHE A 221 -8.93 -5.08 3.37
N ARG A 222 -9.65 -4.77 2.29
CA ARG A 222 -9.35 -5.27 0.95
C ARG A 222 -7.98 -4.82 0.46
N LEU A 223 -7.61 -3.55 0.67
CA LEU A 223 -6.27 -3.07 0.33
C LEU A 223 -5.18 -3.76 1.14
N GLY A 224 -5.41 -3.99 2.44
CA GLY A 224 -4.49 -4.76 3.28
C GLY A 224 -4.28 -6.18 2.76
N ALA A 225 -5.37 -6.88 2.44
CA ALA A 225 -5.31 -8.23 1.85
C ALA A 225 -4.54 -8.24 0.50
N LEU A 226 -4.76 -7.24 -0.35
CA LEU A 226 -4.02 -7.11 -1.62
C LEU A 226 -2.53 -6.80 -1.40
N SER A 227 -2.20 -5.93 -0.45
CA SER A 227 -0.81 -5.60 -0.09
C SER A 227 -0.05 -6.84 0.41
N ARG A 228 -0.69 -7.66 1.26
CA ARG A 228 -0.13 -8.95 1.71
C ARG A 228 0.08 -9.92 0.55
N LYS A 229 -0.94 -10.12 -0.30
CA LYS A 229 -0.85 -10.99 -1.48
C LYS A 229 0.29 -10.55 -2.42
N LEU A 230 0.42 -9.26 -2.68
CA LEU A 230 1.48 -8.70 -3.51
C LEU A 230 2.87 -8.91 -2.89
N ARG A 231 2.97 -8.78 -1.56
CA ARG A 231 4.23 -8.99 -0.83
C ARG A 231 4.65 -10.46 -0.83
N GLU A 232 3.73 -11.37 -0.55
CA GLU A 232 3.97 -12.81 -0.60
C GLU A 232 4.44 -13.22 -2.00
N TRP A 233 3.77 -12.72 -3.03
CA TRP A 233 4.18 -12.95 -4.42
C TRP A 233 5.58 -12.40 -4.70
N SER A 234 5.89 -11.16 -4.32
CA SER A 234 7.20 -10.56 -4.60
C SER A 234 8.32 -11.34 -3.91
N VAL A 235 8.11 -11.77 -2.68
CA VAL A 235 9.05 -12.64 -1.95
C VAL A 235 9.22 -13.98 -2.65
N SER A 236 8.12 -14.63 -3.06
CA SER A 236 8.17 -15.94 -3.74
C SER A 236 8.91 -15.92 -5.07
N LYS A 237 8.94 -14.77 -5.74
CA LYS A 237 9.60 -14.55 -7.04
C LYS A 237 10.92 -13.80 -6.92
N ALA A 238 11.40 -13.54 -5.69
CA ALA A 238 12.61 -12.76 -5.42
C ALA A 238 12.61 -11.37 -6.10
N ILE A 239 11.44 -10.74 -6.21
CA ILE A 239 11.27 -9.38 -6.74
C ILE A 239 11.39 -8.39 -5.59
N SER A 240 12.19 -7.35 -5.80
CA SER A 240 12.33 -6.25 -4.84
C SER A 240 11.02 -5.47 -4.73
N TRP A 241 10.64 -5.13 -3.50
CA TRP A 241 9.43 -4.33 -3.27
C TRP A 241 9.65 -2.89 -3.71
N HIS A 242 8.79 -2.41 -4.61
CA HIS A 242 8.81 -1.00 -5.03
C HIS A 242 7.81 -0.17 -4.23
N ARG A 243 8.21 1.06 -3.89
CA ARG A 243 7.44 1.96 -3.01
C ARG A 243 6.15 2.47 -3.64
N ASN A 244 6.13 2.60 -4.96
CA ASN A 244 5.01 3.08 -5.78
C ASN A 244 3.93 2.02 -6.00
N TRP A 245 4.14 0.78 -5.53
CA TRP A 245 3.11 -0.26 -5.62
C TRP A 245 1.93 0.01 -4.68
N VAL A 246 2.21 0.64 -3.53
CA VAL A 246 1.21 1.08 -2.55
C VAL A 246 1.49 2.55 -2.23
N ASP A 247 0.74 3.43 -2.88
CA ASP A 247 0.83 4.86 -2.66
C ASP A 247 -0.17 5.30 -1.59
N LEU A 248 0.33 5.98 -0.56
CA LEU A 248 -0.49 6.85 0.27
C LEU A 248 -0.71 8.12 -0.53
N ALA A 249 -1.78 8.13 -1.33
CA ALA A 249 -2.04 9.22 -2.25
C ALA A 249 -1.99 10.57 -1.52
N GLU A 250 -1.22 11.51 -2.05
CA GLU A 250 -1.54 12.92 -1.87
C GLU A 250 -3.02 13.10 -2.24
N PRO A 251 -3.80 13.93 -1.51
CA PRO A 251 -5.12 14.30 -1.99
C PRO A 251 -4.92 14.72 -3.44
N ARG A 252 -5.68 14.13 -4.38
CA ARG A 252 -5.67 14.57 -5.79
C ARG A 252 -5.61 16.08 -5.75
N VAL A 253 -4.46 16.65 -6.11
CA VAL A 253 -4.45 18.01 -6.61
C VAL A 253 -5.27 17.84 -7.86
N ILE A 254 -6.57 18.06 -7.76
CA ILE A 254 -7.38 18.40 -8.92
C ILE A 254 -6.52 19.48 -9.56
N PRO A 255 -5.92 19.24 -10.75
CA PRO A 255 -5.04 20.23 -11.33
C PRO A 255 -5.80 21.55 -11.25
N ALA A 256 -5.20 22.53 -10.58
CA ALA A 256 -5.73 23.88 -10.53
C ALA A 256 -5.74 24.35 -11.98
N HIS A 257 -6.86 24.06 -12.65
CA HIS A 257 -7.20 24.43 -14.00
C HIS A 257 -6.07 24.14 -15.00
N ALA A 258 -5.94 22.88 -15.42
CA ALA A 258 -5.73 22.66 -16.86
C ALA A 258 -6.86 23.45 -17.54
N GLY A 259 -6.47 24.44 -18.36
CA GLY A 259 -7.23 25.66 -18.64
C GLY A 259 -8.73 25.45 -18.77
N ALA A 260 -9.50 26.42 -18.28
CA ALA A 260 -10.91 26.52 -18.55
C ALA A 260 -11.16 26.26 -20.04
N GLN A 261 -11.50 25.02 -20.39
CA GLN A 261 -12.21 24.74 -21.62
C GLN A 261 -13.49 25.51 -21.41
N SER A 262 -13.65 26.56 -22.21
CA SER A 262 -14.88 27.31 -22.27
C SER A 262 -15.99 26.28 -22.40
N ILE A 263 -16.85 26.19 -21.38
CA ILE A 263 -18.07 25.41 -21.48
C ILE A 263 -18.81 26.06 -22.65
N THR A 264 -18.80 25.40 -23.81
CA THR A 264 -19.52 25.89 -24.98
C THR A 264 -21.01 25.90 -24.63
N LEU A 265 -21.75 26.83 -25.24
CA LEU A 265 -23.20 26.93 -25.03
C LEU A 265 -23.91 25.59 -25.31
N ASP A 266 -23.34 24.76 -26.18
CA ASP A 266 -23.83 23.42 -26.49
C ASP A 266 -23.69 22.43 -25.33
N SER A 267 -22.59 22.46 -24.56
CA SER A 267 -22.44 21.62 -23.36
C SER A 267 -23.41 22.02 -22.24
N LYS A 268 -23.76 23.31 -22.14
CA LYS A 268 -24.81 23.77 -21.20
C LYS A 268 -26.20 23.33 -21.64
N ARG A 269 -26.49 23.36 -22.94
CA ARG A 269 -27.76 22.86 -23.49
C ARG A 269 -27.91 21.35 -23.30
N GLN A 270 -26.86 20.57 -23.56
CA GLN A 270 -26.87 19.13 -23.34
C GLN A 270 -27.08 18.77 -21.86
N LEU A 271 -26.45 19.48 -20.93
CA LEU A 271 -26.71 19.29 -19.50
C LEU A 271 -28.14 19.67 -19.09
N PHE A 272 -28.71 20.72 -19.71
CA PHE A 272 -30.09 21.13 -19.45
C PHE A 272 -31.11 20.13 -20.03
N GLU A 273 -30.83 19.59 -21.22
CA GLU A 273 -31.63 18.53 -21.83
C GLU A 273 -31.57 17.23 -21.01
N MET A 274 -30.39 16.85 -20.53
CA MET A 274 -30.25 15.69 -19.62
C MET A 274 -30.97 15.92 -18.28
N ALA A 275 -30.93 17.14 -17.72
CA ALA A 275 -31.65 17.48 -16.51
C ALA A 275 -33.18 17.48 -16.71
N SER A 276 -33.65 17.81 -17.92
CA SER A 276 -35.09 17.78 -18.27
C SER A 276 -35.66 16.37 -18.45
N LEU A 277 -34.79 15.35 -18.56
CA LEU A 277 -35.18 13.94 -18.63
C LEU A 277 -35.21 13.27 -17.24
N LEU A 278 -34.76 13.96 -16.19
CA LEU A 278 -34.78 13.47 -14.82
C LEU A 278 -36.11 13.85 -14.17
N SER A 279 -36.73 12.90 -13.46
CA SER A 279 -37.92 13.20 -12.67
C SER A 279 -37.56 14.04 -11.44
N ASP A 280 -38.54 14.76 -10.86
CA ASP A 280 -38.33 15.52 -9.62
C ASP A 280 -37.82 14.63 -8.47
N GLU A 281 -38.17 13.35 -8.49
CA GLU A 281 -37.66 12.36 -7.54
C GLU A 281 -36.17 12.06 -7.75
N ASP A 282 -35.71 11.96 -9.00
CA ASP A 282 -34.30 11.77 -9.33
C ASP A 282 -33.46 13.01 -8.98
N LEU A 283 -34.00 14.21 -9.22
CA LEU A 283 -33.35 15.47 -8.85
C LEU A 283 -33.14 15.58 -7.33
N SER A 284 -34.09 15.09 -6.53
CA SER A 284 -33.99 15.09 -5.05
C SER A 284 -32.90 14.16 -4.51
N ARG A 285 -32.47 13.17 -5.30
CA ARG A 285 -31.43 12.19 -4.94
C ARG A 285 -30.02 12.65 -5.33
N ILE A 286 -29.90 13.74 -6.10
CA ILE A 286 -28.60 14.32 -6.46
C ILE A 286 -28.04 15.08 -5.26
N SER A 287 -27.19 14.41 -4.48
CA SER A 287 -26.44 15.05 -3.40
C SER A 287 -25.27 15.86 -3.98
N VAL A 288 -25.39 17.19 -3.98
CA VAL A 288 -24.28 18.07 -4.37
C VAL A 288 -23.49 18.46 -3.12
N PRO A 289 -22.17 18.24 -3.08
CA PRO A 289 -21.32 18.70 -1.98
C PRO A 289 -21.48 20.19 -1.71
N LEU A 290 -21.62 20.56 -0.43
CA LEU A 290 -21.85 21.95 0.01
C LEU A 290 -20.78 22.93 -0.52
N ASP A 291 -19.54 22.47 -0.63
CA ASP A 291 -18.41 23.27 -1.14
C ASP A 291 -18.62 23.75 -2.59
N ILE A 292 -19.33 22.97 -3.41
CA ILE A 292 -19.66 23.33 -4.80
C ILE A 292 -20.75 24.42 -4.80
N VAL A 293 -21.76 24.27 -3.94
CA VAL A 293 -22.85 25.24 -3.78
C VAL A 293 -22.28 26.58 -3.31
N LEU A 294 -21.40 26.56 -2.30
CA LEU A 294 -20.74 27.76 -1.78
C LEU A 294 -19.91 28.46 -2.86
N ARG A 295 -19.13 27.73 -3.65
CA ARG A 295 -18.35 28.31 -4.76
C ARG A 295 -19.21 28.95 -5.86
N LEU A 296 -20.40 28.40 -6.12
CA LEU A 296 -21.33 28.96 -7.10
C LEU A 296 -21.99 30.25 -6.58
N LEU A 297 -22.33 30.29 -5.29
CA LEU A 297 -22.91 31.47 -4.65
C LEU A 297 -21.89 32.61 -4.48
N SER A 298 -20.61 32.29 -4.24
CA SER A 298 -19.53 33.28 -4.14
C SER A 298 -19.08 33.87 -5.48
N ARG A 299 -19.65 33.44 -6.62
CA ARG A 299 -19.39 33.99 -7.96
C ARG A 299 -20.46 35.00 -8.44
N LYS A 300 -21.31 35.49 -7.53
CA LYS A 300 -22.17 36.66 -7.77
C LYS A 300 -21.49 37.95 -7.37
#